data_AF-A0A9C8ZHQ0-F1
#
_entry.id   AF-A0A9C8ZHQ0-F1
#
_cell.length_a   1.000
_cell.length_b   1.000
_cell.length_c   1.000
_cell.angle_alpha   90.00
_cell.angle_beta   90.00
_cell.angle_gamma   90.00
#
_symmetry.space_group_name_H-M   'P 1'
#
loop_
_entity.id
_entity.type
_entity.pdbx_description
1 polymer ?
#
loop_
_entity_poly.entity_id
_entity_poly.type
_entity_poly.pdbx_seq_one_letter_code
_entity_poly.pdbx_strand_id
1 'polypeptide(L)'
;MKKHSLVLGSVLAASLASSAVMAGGLTGNVGIMSDYFFRGIDQDASASGSDGSGATANGGLDYDLGNGISIGTWLADVNDGLEIDLYGAYSGKVNQFDYSVGFTSYNYTGEFDDTYNEINLNVGTGPVNLEYSIGSYDSTPSQDYTFLALTFTQGGAYATYGTFGNDFDGSYIELGYGMDVSGMDLSAALINSDKDLSNQVDSNGNPTSETSLVVSLSKSFDL
;
A
#
# COMPACT_ATOMS: atom_id res chain seq x y z
N MET A 1 -11.80 -21.37 16.30
CA MET A 1 -11.34 -21.28 14.91
C MET A 1 -10.47 -20.05 14.85
N LYS A 2 -9.18 -20.17 14.50
CA LYS A 2 -8.32 -19.00 14.36
C LYS A 2 -8.75 -18.25 13.10
N LYS A 3 -8.94 -16.94 13.21
CA LYS A 3 -9.04 -16.07 12.04
C LYS A 3 -7.62 -15.64 11.70
N HIS A 4 -7.27 -15.69 10.43
CA HIS A 4 -5.99 -15.17 9.95
C HIS A 4 -6.24 -13.71 9.59
N SER A 5 -5.48 -12.80 10.20
CA SER A 5 -5.44 -11.38 9.80
C SER A 5 -4.41 -11.25 8.69
N LEU A 6 -4.66 -10.38 7.73
CA LEU A 6 -3.99 -10.36 6.44
C LEU A 6 -2.98 -9.21 6.36
N VAL A 7 -1.74 -9.48 5.99
CA VAL A 7 -0.63 -8.56 6.21
C VAL A 7 0.08 -8.28 4.87
N LEU A 8 0.04 -7.03 4.38
CA LEU A 8 0.60 -6.51 3.12
C LEU A 8 1.08 -5.03 3.19
N GLY A 9 1.95 -4.59 2.27
CA GLY A 9 1.70 -3.69 1.11
C GLY A 9 1.64 -2.12 1.16
N SER A 10 1.69 -1.42 2.30
CA SER A 10 1.78 0.07 2.44
C SER A 10 0.61 1.07 2.14
N VAL A 11 0.73 2.29 2.72
CA VAL A 11 0.12 3.56 2.26
C VAL A 11 1.00 4.13 1.15
N LEU A 12 0.56 4.01 -0.11
CA LEU A 12 1.17 4.73 -1.22
C LEU A 12 0.16 5.42 -2.13
N ALA A 13 -0.63 6.32 -1.54
CA ALA A 13 -1.28 7.42 -2.26
C ALA A 13 -0.26 8.45 -2.82
N ALA A 14 0.99 8.05 -3.04
CA ALA A 14 2.05 8.87 -3.64
C ALA A 14 1.86 8.94 -5.16
N SER A 15 0.83 9.67 -5.55
CA SER A 15 0.81 10.51 -6.74
C SER A 15 1.08 9.86 -8.11
N LEU A 16 0.13 10.09 -9.03
CA LEU A 16 0.41 10.26 -10.46
C LEU A 16 1.23 11.55 -10.72
N ALA A 17 2.27 11.80 -9.91
CA ALA A 17 3.30 12.78 -10.16
C ALA A 17 4.00 12.34 -11.43
N SER A 18 3.54 12.91 -12.54
CA SER A 18 4.08 12.67 -13.85
C SER A 18 5.50 13.25 -13.88
N SER A 19 6.49 12.44 -13.50
CA SER A 19 7.85 12.62 -13.98
C SER A 19 7.73 12.77 -15.50
N ALA A 20 8.11 13.94 -16.00
CA ALA A 20 8.15 14.17 -17.43
C ALA A 20 9.04 13.09 -18.04
N VAL A 21 8.63 12.51 -19.17
CA VAL A 21 9.33 11.41 -19.86
C VAL A 21 10.84 11.67 -19.92
N MET A 22 11.55 11.11 -18.95
CA MET A 22 12.98 10.94 -18.98
C MET A 22 13.22 9.66 -19.77
N ALA A 23 14.21 9.68 -20.65
CA ALA A 23 14.70 8.42 -21.21
C ALA A 23 15.12 7.53 -20.03
N GLY A 24 14.75 6.25 -20.08
CA GLY A 24 14.66 5.36 -18.91
C GLY A 24 15.78 5.46 -17.87
N GLY A 25 15.39 5.40 -16.59
CA GLY A 25 16.26 5.66 -15.45
C GLY A 25 15.98 4.73 -14.28
N LEU A 26 16.99 4.55 -13.44
CA LEU A 26 16.90 3.85 -12.16
C LEU A 26 16.71 4.90 -11.05
N THR A 27 15.66 4.74 -10.26
CA THR A 27 15.42 5.56 -9.06
C THR A 27 15.40 4.67 -7.83
N GLY A 28 15.85 5.20 -6.69
CA GLY A 28 15.73 4.56 -5.40
C GLY A 28 14.95 5.41 -4.42
N ASN A 29 14.34 4.76 -3.44
CA ASN A 29 13.67 5.42 -2.33
C ASN A 29 14.04 4.74 -1.00
N VAL A 30 14.03 5.51 0.09
CA VAL A 30 14.14 5.02 1.48
C VAL A 30 13.21 5.81 2.37
N GLY A 31 12.67 5.18 3.42
CA GLY A 31 11.77 5.85 4.35
C GLY A 31 11.61 5.15 5.69
N ILE A 32 10.86 5.83 6.55
CA ILE A 32 10.38 5.31 7.83
C ILE A 32 8.96 5.85 8.06
N MET A 33 8.07 5.03 8.59
CA MET A 33 6.74 5.44 9.06
C MET A 33 6.56 5.04 10.52
N SER A 34 5.60 5.63 11.25
CA SER A 34 5.38 5.34 12.67
C SER A 34 4.77 3.96 12.90
N ASP A 35 3.88 3.57 11.99
CA ASP A 35 3.09 2.35 11.98
C ASP A 35 2.82 2.03 10.50
N TYR A 36 2.86 0.76 10.12
CA TYR A 36 2.73 0.30 8.76
C TYR A 36 1.29 -0.16 8.47
N PHE A 37 0.65 0.42 7.44
CA PHE A 37 -0.76 0.20 7.12
C PHE A 37 -0.98 0.00 5.61
N PHE A 38 -1.60 -1.09 5.19
CA PHE A 38 -2.03 -1.30 3.79
C PHE A 38 -3.51 -1.45 3.68
N ARG A 39 -4.11 -0.64 2.80
CA ARG A 39 -5.54 -0.75 2.47
C ARG A 39 -6.42 -0.85 3.74
N GLY A 40 -6.00 -0.18 4.82
CA GLY A 40 -6.65 -0.17 6.13
C GLY A 40 -6.13 -1.17 7.19
N ILE A 41 -5.25 -2.11 6.87
CA ILE A 41 -4.82 -3.16 7.82
C ILE A 41 -3.47 -2.81 8.44
N ASP A 42 -3.41 -2.81 9.77
CA ASP A 42 -2.19 -2.65 10.57
C ASP A 42 -1.27 -3.87 10.40
N GLN A 43 -0.05 -3.61 9.96
CA GLN A 43 0.97 -4.59 9.65
C GLN A 43 1.81 -4.95 10.87
N ASP A 44 2.01 -3.99 11.77
CA ASP A 44 2.83 -4.10 12.95
C ASP A 44 2.16 -4.92 14.05
N ALA A 45 0.83 -4.78 14.19
CA ALA A 45 0.03 -5.50 15.18
C ALA A 45 -0.15 -7.02 14.89
N SER A 46 0.22 -7.49 13.70
CA SER A 46 -0.28 -8.76 13.17
C SER A 46 0.47 -10.02 13.63
N ALA A 47 1.67 -9.93 14.21
CA ALA A 47 2.35 -11.09 14.78
C ALA A 47 2.18 -11.21 16.32
N SER A 48 1.34 -12.19 16.69
CA SER A 48 1.44 -12.93 17.97
C SER A 48 1.29 -12.13 19.28
N GLY A 49 0.40 -11.13 19.34
CA GLY A 49 -0.11 -10.60 20.61
C GLY A 49 0.92 -9.90 21.51
N SER A 50 2.00 -9.41 20.89
CA SER A 50 2.88 -8.39 21.46
C SER A 50 2.24 -7.02 21.24
N ASP A 51 2.34 -6.10 22.20
CA ASP A 51 2.01 -4.69 21.94
C ASP A 51 2.85 -4.21 20.73
N GLY A 52 2.19 -3.55 19.77
CA GLY A 52 2.62 -3.46 18.36
C GLY A 52 4.07 -3.05 18.10
N SER A 53 4.65 -3.53 16.99
CA SER A 53 5.94 -3.04 16.53
C SER A 53 5.86 -1.54 16.23
N GLY A 54 6.92 -0.83 16.60
CA GLY A 54 7.03 0.59 16.30
C GLY A 54 7.82 0.81 15.03
N ALA A 55 7.61 1.97 14.42
CA ALA A 55 8.34 2.58 13.34
C ALA A 55 9.04 1.68 12.30
N THR A 56 8.28 1.24 11.29
CA THR A 56 8.73 0.47 10.13
C THR A 56 9.67 1.25 9.20
N ALA A 57 10.86 0.70 8.96
CA ALA A 57 11.77 1.15 7.92
C ALA A 57 11.43 0.49 6.56
N ASN A 58 11.60 1.24 5.46
CA ASN A 58 11.32 0.76 4.11
C ASN A 58 12.26 1.36 3.05
N GLY A 59 12.24 0.78 1.85
CA GLY A 59 12.86 1.36 0.67
C GLY A 59 12.69 0.50 -0.58
N GLY A 60 12.95 1.08 -1.75
CA GLY A 60 12.72 0.42 -3.03
C GLY A 60 13.65 0.89 -4.15
N LEU A 61 13.57 0.18 -5.27
CA LEU A 61 14.27 0.46 -6.53
C LEU A 61 13.30 0.29 -7.69
N ASP A 62 13.22 1.31 -8.54
CA ASP A 62 12.32 1.40 -9.69
C ASP A 62 13.11 1.65 -10.97
N TYR A 63 12.72 1.00 -12.07
CA TYR A 63 13.30 1.22 -13.39
C TYR A 63 12.22 1.43 -14.45
N ASP A 64 12.14 2.66 -14.99
CA ASP A 64 11.32 3.00 -16.15
C ASP A 64 12.11 2.69 -17.43
N LEU A 65 11.51 1.96 -18.37
CA LEU A 65 12.10 1.62 -19.66
C LEU A 65 11.96 2.76 -20.69
N GLY A 66 11.31 3.87 -20.34
CA GLY A 66 11.05 5.05 -21.18
C GLY A 66 10.00 4.83 -22.27
N ASN A 67 9.30 3.70 -22.24
CA ASN A 67 8.27 3.29 -23.21
C ASN A 67 6.91 3.01 -22.54
N GLY A 68 6.74 3.43 -21.28
CA GLY A 68 5.56 3.15 -20.45
C GLY A 68 5.63 1.84 -19.67
N ILE A 69 6.65 1.00 -19.88
CA ILE A 69 6.90 -0.16 -19.03
C ILE A 69 7.79 0.26 -17.86
N SER A 70 7.39 -0.10 -16.64
CA SER A 70 8.21 -0.01 -15.43
C SER A 70 8.33 -1.39 -14.76
N ILE A 71 9.43 -1.60 -14.05
CA ILE A 71 9.62 -2.72 -13.11
C ILE A 71 10.26 -2.17 -11.83
N GLY A 72 10.00 -2.80 -10.69
CA GLY A 72 10.62 -2.40 -9.44
C GLY A 72 10.50 -3.43 -8.34
N THR A 73 11.09 -3.07 -7.21
CA THR A 73 10.99 -3.81 -5.96
C THR A 73 10.90 -2.85 -4.79
N TRP A 74 10.18 -3.24 -3.75
CA TRP A 74 10.08 -2.49 -2.51
C TRP A 74 10.19 -3.46 -1.33
N LEU A 75 10.73 -2.98 -0.22
CA LEU A 75 10.99 -3.78 0.97
C LEU A 75 10.58 -2.98 2.21
N ALA A 76 9.98 -3.68 3.18
CA ALA A 76 9.76 -3.16 4.53
C ALA A 76 10.20 -4.15 5.61
N ASP A 77 10.60 -3.59 6.74
CA ASP A 77 10.70 -4.30 8.02
C ASP A 77 9.30 -4.72 8.47
N VAL A 78 9.11 -6.01 8.76
CA VAL A 78 7.85 -6.54 9.27
C VAL A 78 8.12 -7.39 10.52
N ASN A 79 7.09 -7.63 11.32
CA ASN A 79 7.23 -8.17 12.67
C ASN A 79 8.02 -9.51 12.72
N ASP A 80 7.89 -10.38 11.70
CA ASP A 80 8.84 -11.47 11.45
C ASP A 80 9.43 -11.42 10.03
N GLY A 81 10.51 -10.65 9.87
CA GLY A 81 11.36 -10.65 8.68
C GLY A 81 11.19 -9.41 7.82
N LEU A 82 11.25 -9.59 6.51
CA LEU A 82 11.01 -8.55 5.52
C LEU A 82 9.83 -8.92 4.63
N GLU A 83 9.05 -7.92 4.27
CA GLU A 83 8.25 -7.92 3.05
C GLU A 83 9.15 -7.57 1.87
N ILE A 84 8.96 -8.27 0.74
CA ILE A 84 9.69 -8.08 -0.51
C ILE A 84 8.67 -8.11 -1.65
N ASP A 85 8.40 -6.93 -2.16
CA ASP A 85 7.50 -6.72 -3.28
C ASP A 85 8.28 -6.75 -4.59
N LEU A 86 7.70 -7.41 -5.59
CA LEU A 86 8.19 -7.45 -6.96
C LEU A 86 7.04 -7.05 -7.88
N TYR A 87 7.20 -5.93 -8.58
CA TYR A 87 6.14 -5.38 -9.43
C TYR A 87 6.64 -4.98 -10.82
N GLY A 88 5.71 -4.97 -11.76
CA GLY A 88 5.90 -4.41 -13.08
C GLY A 88 4.59 -3.96 -13.70
N ALA A 89 4.62 -2.83 -14.40
CA ALA A 89 3.42 -2.23 -14.97
C ALA A 89 3.65 -1.69 -16.37
N TYR A 90 2.58 -1.64 -17.16
CA TYR A 90 2.48 -0.81 -18.36
C TYR A 90 1.52 0.34 -18.09
N SER A 91 2.01 1.57 -18.21
CA SER A 91 1.30 2.81 -17.98
C SER A 91 1.21 3.67 -19.24
N GLY A 92 0.12 4.41 -19.38
CA GLY A 92 -0.10 5.29 -20.53
C GLY A 92 -1.13 6.38 -20.27
N LYS A 93 -1.35 7.23 -21.28
CA LYS A 93 -2.29 8.35 -21.23
C LYS A 93 -3.19 8.39 -22.47
N VAL A 94 -4.48 8.59 -22.28
CA VAL A 94 -5.46 8.83 -23.37
C VAL A 94 -6.29 10.06 -23.00
N ASN A 95 -6.14 11.13 -23.77
CA ASN A 95 -6.77 12.43 -23.52
C ASN A 95 -6.41 12.97 -22.11
N GLN A 96 -7.40 13.04 -21.23
CA GLN A 96 -7.31 13.49 -19.83
C GLN A 96 -7.23 12.35 -18.81
N PHE A 97 -7.09 11.11 -19.30
CA PHE A 97 -7.05 9.90 -18.47
C PHE A 97 -5.65 9.30 -18.49
N ASP A 98 -5.13 9.08 -17.30
CA ASP A 98 -3.98 8.24 -17.02
C ASP A 98 -4.47 6.81 -16.76
N TYR A 99 -3.73 5.79 -17.19
CA TYR A 99 -4.07 4.40 -16.87
C TYR A 99 -2.82 3.56 -16.65
N SER A 100 -2.95 2.49 -15.87
CA SER A 100 -1.95 1.41 -15.81
C SER A 100 -2.59 0.03 -15.71
N VAL A 101 -1.86 -0.96 -16.19
CA VAL A 101 -2.07 -2.38 -15.90
C VAL A 101 -0.75 -2.96 -15.42
N GLY A 102 -0.75 -3.57 -14.25
CA GLY A 102 0.44 -4.13 -13.63
C GLY A 102 0.19 -5.48 -12.97
N PHE A 103 1.29 -6.05 -12.51
CA PHE A 103 1.30 -7.23 -11.65
C PHE A 103 2.24 -6.97 -10.47
N THR A 104 1.82 -7.37 -9.28
CA THR A 104 2.59 -7.27 -8.04
C THR A 104 2.57 -8.60 -7.32
N SER A 105 3.74 -9.01 -6.81
CA SER A 105 3.91 -10.19 -5.96
C SER A 105 4.54 -9.74 -4.65
N TYR A 106 3.86 -10.01 -3.53
CA TYR A 106 4.30 -9.63 -2.19
C TYR A 106 4.75 -10.91 -1.48
N ASN A 107 5.99 -10.92 -1.01
CA ASN A 107 6.69 -12.12 -0.56
C ASN A 107 7.32 -11.84 0.81
N TYR A 108 7.21 -12.79 1.76
CA TYR A 108 7.73 -12.61 3.11
C TYR A 108 8.89 -13.55 3.41
N THR A 109 9.88 -13.09 4.17
CA THR A 109 11.08 -13.90 4.50
C THR A 109 10.96 -14.71 5.80
N GLY A 110 10.02 -14.37 6.68
CA GLY A 110 9.72 -15.06 7.94
C GLY A 110 8.29 -15.63 7.95
N GLU A 111 7.79 -15.99 9.14
CA GLU A 111 6.42 -16.53 9.33
C GLU A 111 5.37 -15.42 9.53
N PHE A 112 5.60 -14.24 8.94
CA PHE A 112 4.70 -13.07 9.01
C PHE A 112 3.39 -13.30 8.25
N ASP A 113 3.48 -13.70 6.97
CA ASP A 113 2.34 -14.08 6.14
C ASP A 113 2.79 -14.96 4.94
N ASP A 114 1.84 -15.58 4.23
CA ASP A 114 2.05 -16.30 2.97
C ASP A 114 2.04 -15.35 1.75
N THR A 115 2.34 -15.85 0.55
CA THR A 115 2.54 -15.02 -0.65
C THR A 115 1.23 -14.48 -1.26
N TYR A 116 1.26 -13.22 -1.69
CA TYR A 116 0.19 -12.59 -2.49
C TYR A 116 0.63 -12.34 -3.92
N ASN A 117 -0.31 -12.47 -4.85
CA ASN A 117 -0.11 -12.12 -6.26
C ASN A 117 -1.34 -11.37 -6.78
N GLU A 118 -1.13 -10.20 -7.35
CA GLU A 118 -2.21 -9.31 -7.82
C GLU A 118 -2.01 -8.85 -9.27
N ILE A 119 -3.10 -8.75 -10.02
CA ILE A 119 -3.19 -7.89 -11.20
C ILE A 119 -3.78 -6.55 -10.76
N ASN A 120 -3.05 -5.46 -10.96
CA ASN A 120 -3.45 -4.12 -10.56
C ASN A 120 -3.90 -3.30 -11.79
N LEU A 121 -5.09 -2.70 -11.72
CA LEU A 121 -5.62 -1.80 -12.76
C LEU A 121 -5.86 -0.42 -12.16
N ASN A 122 -5.33 0.64 -12.79
CA ASN A 122 -5.56 2.01 -12.36
C ASN A 122 -6.10 2.87 -13.50
N VAL A 123 -7.01 3.80 -13.17
CA VAL A 123 -7.44 4.89 -14.05
C VAL A 123 -7.56 6.19 -13.25
N GLY A 124 -6.79 7.21 -13.67
CA GLY A 124 -6.80 8.54 -13.07
C GLY A 124 -7.34 9.61 -14.00
N THR A 125 -7.97 10.66 -13.47
CA THR A 125 -8.24 11.91 -14.20
C THR A 125 -8.33 13.10 -13.24
N GLY A 126 -7.51 14.13 -13.50
CA GLY A 126 -7.45 15.32 -12.65
C GLY A 126 -7.12 14.96 -11.19
N PRO A 127 -7.97 15.31 -10.21
CA PRO A 127 -7.75 14.99 -8.80
C PRO A 127 -8.21 13.58 -8.40
N VAL A 128 -8.79 12.77 -9.30
CA VAL A 128 -9.39 11.46 -8.95
C VAL A 128 -8.54 10.31 -9.48
N ASN A 129 -8.28 9.29 -8.65
CA ASN A 129 -7.76 7.99 -9.06
C ASN A 129 -8.71 6.87 -8.64
N LEU A 130 -8.89 5.88 -9.53
CA LEU A 130 -9.61 4.63 -9.25
C LEU A 130 -8.62 3.48 -9.42
N GLU A 131 -8.42 2.71 -8.35
CA GLU A 131 -7.70 1.43 -8.36
C GLU A 131 -8.72 0.29 -8.34
N TYR A 132 -8.46 -0.75 -9.12
CA TYR A 132 -9.09 -2.06 -8.98
C TYR A 132 -8.05 -3.16 -9.13
N SER A 133 -7.92 -4.00 -8.12
CA SER A 133 -6.95 -5.09 -8.11
C SER A 133 -7.65 -6.46 -7.96
N ILE A 134 -7.12 -7.47 -8.63
CA ILE A 134 -7.60 -8.86 -8.60
C ILE A 134 -6.45 -9.70 -8.06
N GLY A 135 -6.62 -10.31 -6.89
CA GLY A 135 -5.56 -10.98 -6.16
C GLY A 135 -5.86 -12.43 -5.78
N SER A 136 -4.78 -13.18 -5.56
CA SER A 136 -4.79 -14.52 -4.97
C SER A 136 -3.82 -14.57 -3.80
N TYR A 137 -4.20 -15.25 -2.73
CA TYR A 137 -3.41 -15.52 -1.53
C TYR A 137 -3.07 -17.01 -1.45
N ASP A 138 -1.79 -17.35 -1.31
CA ASP A 138 -1.28 -18.73 -1.28
C ASP A 138 -1.46 -19.42 0.10
N SER A 139 -2.59 -19.15 0.76
CA SER A 139 -2.99 -19.81 2.00
C SER A 139 -3.47 -21.24 1.77
N THR A 140 -3.80 -21.97 2.85
CA THR A 140 -4.39 -23.32 2.76
C THR A 140 -5.80 -23.36 3.39
N PRO A 141 -6.90 -23.41 2.59
CA PRO A 141 -6.94 -23.35 1.13
C PRO A 141 -6.56 -21.95 0.59
N SER A 142 -6.18 -21.88 -0.68
CA SER A 142 -5.93 -20.61 -1.36
C SER A 142 -7.23 -19.81 -1.46
N GLN A 143 -7.11 -18.49 -1.37
CA GLN A 143 -8.23 -17.54 -1.36
C GLN A 143 -8.07 -16.53 -2.50
N ASP A 144 -9.18 -16.20 -3.17
CA ASP A 144 -9.22 -15.21 -4.25
C ASP A 144 -9.91 -13.94 -3.76
N TYR A 145 -9.31 -12.78 -4.01
CA TYR A 145 -9.83 -11.49 -3.55
C TYR A 145 -9.88 -10.44 -4.66
N THR A 146 -10.65 -9.39 -4.39
CA THR A 146 -10.60 -8.15 -5.15
C THR A 146 -10.45 -6.98 -4.19
N PHE A 147 -9.86 -5.90 -4.69
CA PHE A 147 -9.76 -4.64 -3.98
C PHE A 147 -10.20 -3.49 -4.91
N LEU A 148 -10.90 -2.52 -4.35
CA LEU A 148 -11.34 -1.31 -5.04
C LEU A 148 -11.04 -0.10 -4.17
N ALA A 149 -10.31 0.89 -4.70
CA ALA A 149 -10.09 2.17 -4.02
C ALA A 149 -10.42 3.37 -4.91
N LEU A 150 -11.03 4.38 -4.30
CA LEU A 150 -11.24 5.70 -4.88
C LEU A 150 -10.47 6.74 -4.06
N THR A 151 -9.51 7.40 -4.68
CA THR A 151 -8.70 8.47 -4.07
C THR A 151 -9.01 9.81 -4.72
N PHE A 152 -9.13 10.86 -3.89
CA PHE A 152 -9.19 12.25 -4.31
C PHE A 152 -7.99 13.02 -3.73
N THR A 153 -7.21 13.68 -4.57
CA THR A 153 -6.00 14.42 -4.19
C THR A 153 -6.11 15.90 -4.59
N GLN A 154 -5.80 16.81 -3.67
CA GLN A 154 -5.78 18.26 -3.91
C GLN A 154 -4.62 18.94 -3.16
N GLY A 155 -3.61 19.37 -3.91
CA GLY A 155 -2.37 19.88 -3.32
C GLY A 155 -1.64 18.76 -2.57
N GLY A 156 -1.21 19.03 -1.34
CA GLY A 156 -0.65 18.00 -0.46
C GLY A 156 -1.69 17.08 0.19
N ALA A 157 -2.98 17.45 0.18
CA ALA A 157 -4.03 16.69 0.86
C ALA A 157 -4.61 15.59 -0.04
N TYR A 158 -5.00 14.46 0.54
CA TYR A 158 -5.79 13.44 -0.14
C TYR A 158 -6.82 12.78 0.79
N ALA A 159 -7.79 12.11 0.18
CA ALA A 159 -8.76 11.26 0.84
C ALA A 159 -8.96 9.98 0.02
N THR A 160 -8.90 8.81 0.66
CA THR A 160 -9.14 7.50 0.03
C THR A 160 -10.30 6.80 0.73
N TYR A 161 -11.15 6.12 -0.04
CA TYR A 161 -11.99 5.03 0.46
C TYR A 161 -11.58 3.76 -0.28
N GLY A 162 -11.29 2.69 0.46
CA GLY A 162 -10.96 1.38 -0.12
C GLY A 162 -11.79 0.25 0.51
N THR A 163 -12.02 -0.80 -0.26
CA THR A 163 -12.81 -1.97 0.16
C THR A 163 -12.30 -3.25 -0.51
N PHE A 164 -12.27 -4.34 0.25
CA PHE A 164 -12.03 -5.69 -0.25
C PHE A 164 -13.34 -6.37 -0.69
N GLY A 165 -13.20 -7.53 -1.34
CA GLY A 165 -14.31 -8.40 -1.73
C GLY A 165 -13.85 -9.79 -2.20
N ASN A 166 -14.81 -10.64 -2.55
CA ASN A 166 -14.71 -12.11 -2.74
C ASN A 166 -14.45 -12.85 -1.42
N ASP A 167 -13.32 -13.54 -1.25
CA ASP A 167 -13.01 -14.28 -0.01
C ASP A 167 -12.54 -13.34 1.11
N PHE A 168 -12.23 -12.08 0.80
CA PHE A 168 -11.87 -11.03 1.77
C PHE A 168 -13.03 -10.05 1.98
N ASP A 169 -13.09 -9.49 3.19
CA ASP A 169 -14.07 -8.50 3.64
C ASP A 169 -13.36 -7.27 4.20
N GLY A 170 -14.09 -6.17 4.33
CA GLY A 170 -13.65 -4.98 5.07
C GLY A 170 -13.30 -3.78 4.20
N SER A 171 -13.30 -2.61 4.84
CA SER A 171 -13.18 -1.30 4.23
C SER A 171 -12.51 -0.27 5.16
N TYR A 172 -11.95 0.78 4.56
CA TYR A 172 -11.31 1.87 5.30
C TYR A 172 -11.54 3.22 4.63
N ILE A 173 -11.41 4.29 5.43
CA ILE A 173 -11.26 5.66 4.97
C ILE A 173 -9.92 6.18 5.46
N GLU A 174 -9.16 6.80 4.57
CA GLU A 174 -7.91 7.47 4.91
C GLU A 174 -7.96 8.94 4.51
N LEU A 175 -7.49 9.82 5.40
CA LEU A 175 -7.34 11.25 5.16
C LEU A 175 -5.89 11.65 5.46
N GLY A 176 -5.14 12.03 4.43
CA GLY A 176 -3.72 12.30 4.55
C GLY A 176 -3.27 13.67 4.02
N TYR A 177 -2.09 14.08 4.44
CA TYR A 177 -1.39 15.27 3.94
C TYR A 177 0.11 15.00 3.82
N GLY A 178 0.66 15.18 2.61
CA GLY A 178 2.09 15.12 2.31
C GLY A 178 2.67 16.48 1.90
N MET A 179 3.96 16.69 2.15
CA MET A 179 4.72 17.85 1.69
C MET A 179 6.21 17.52 1.50
N ASP A 180 6.83 18.08 0.46
CA ASP A 180 8.29 18.15 0.38
C ASP A 180 8.83 19.20 1.37
N VAL A 181 9.87 18.81 2.11
CA VAL A 181 10.67 19.71 2.95
C VAL A 181 12.14 19.50 2.64
N SER A 182 12.63 20.18 1.59
CA SER A 182 14.05 20.21 1.18
C SER A 182 14.54 18.90 0.53
N GLY A 183 13.73 18.27 -0.32
CA GLY A 183 14.03 16.98 -0.92
C GLY A 183 13.89 15.83 0.07
N MET A 184 12.86 15.91 0.93
CA MET A 184 12.42 14.87 1.86
C MET A 184 10.90 14.97 1.94
N ASP A 185 10.22 13.86 1.74
CA ASP A 185 8.76 13.78 1.77
C ASP A 185 8.31 13.50 3.20
N LEU A 186 7.57 14.44 3.79
CA LEU A 186 6.98 14.30 5.12
C LEU A 186 5.47 14.17 4.97
N SER A 187 4.87 13.14 5.56
CA SER A 187 3.42 12.95 5.53
C SER A 187 2.81 12.57 6.88
N ALA A 188 1.50 12.81 7.01
CA ALA A 188 0.69 12.26 8.08
C ALA A 188 -0.69 11.85 7.55
N ALA A 189 -1.21 10.72 8.03
CA ALA A 189 -2.49 10.15 7.62
C ALA A 189 -3.32 9.71 8.83
N LEU A 190 -4.62 10.02 8.81
CA LEU A 190 -5.62 9.43 9.69
C LEU A 190 -6.32 8.31 8.95
N ILE A 191 -6.17 7.08 9.43
CA ILE A 191 -6.74 5.87 8.84
C ILE A 191 -7.84 5.37 9.77
N ASN A 192 -9.07 5.27 9.27
CA ASN A 192 -10.21 4.67 9.96
C ASN A 192 -10.55 3.35 9.26
N SER A 193 -10.33 2.24 9.95
CA SER A 193 -10.51 0.88 9.43
C SER A 193 -11.70 0.23 10.10
N ASP A 194 -12.55 -0.46 9.35
CA ASP A 194 -13.70 -1.13 9.94
C ASP A 194 -13.31 -2.38 10.76
N LYS A 195 -14.31 -3.00 11.37
CA LYS A 195 -14.14 -4.16 12.27
C LYS A 195 -13.64 -5.45 11.61
N ASP A 196 -13.54 -5.50 10.28
CA ASP A 196 -13.07 -6.67 9.54
C ASP A 196 -11.60 -6.51 9.12
N LEU A 197 -11.09 -5.27 9.02
CA LEU A 197 -9.67 -4.94 8.81
C LEU A 197 -8.89 -4.64 10.10
N SER A 198 -9.59 -4.16 11.14
CA SER A 198 -9.00 -3.76 12.42
C SER A 198 -8.60 -4.95 13.29
N ASN A 199 -7.45 -4.83 13.95
CA ASN A 199 -6.97 -5.80 14.95
C ASN A 199 -7.55 -5.54 16.37
N GLN A 200 -8.37 -4.50 16.55
CA GLN A 200 -8.95 -4.10 17.84
C GLN A 200 -10.20 -4.89 18.24
N VAL A 201 -10.39 -5.11 19.56
CA VAL A 201 -11.58 -5.77 20.12
C VAL A 201 -12.19 -5.02 21.31
N ASP A 202 -13.50 -5.18 21.50
CA ASP A 202 -14.21 -4.68 22.68
C ASP A 202 -13.89 -5.48 23.96
N SER A 203 -14.41 -5.03 25.10
CA SER A 203 -14.22 -5.72 26.40
C SER A 203 -14.79 -7.15 26.48
N ASN A 204 -15.51 -7.60 25.44
CA ASN A 204 -16.08 -8.93 25.31
C ASN A 204 -15.34 -9.78 24.26
N GLY A 205 -14.33 -9.24 23.58
CA GLY A 205 -13.58 -9.89 22.52
C GLY A 205 -14.23 -9.82 21.12
N ASN A 206 -15.20 -8.93 20.90
CA ASN A 206 -15.78 -8.70 19.57
C ASN A 206 -14.91 -7.73 18.76
N PRO A 207 -14.63 -7.96 17.47
CA PRO A 207 -13.91 -7.00 16.62
C PRO A 207 -14.60 -5.64 16.55
N THR A 208 -13.79 -4.57 16.59
CA THR A 208 -14.21 -3.17 16.53
C THR A 208 -13.39 -2.40 15.52
N SER A 209 -13.97 -1.38 14.90
CA SER A 209 -13.22 -0.43 14.05
C SER A 209 -12.09 0.26 14.79
N GLU A 210 -11.02 0.60 14.08
CA GLU A 210 -9.83 1.29 14.58
C GLU A 210 -9.71 2.70 13.98
N THR A 211 -8.92 3.57 14.62
CA THR A 211 -8.50 4.84 14.01
C THR A 211 -7.08 5.17 14.44
N SER A 212 -6.17 5.14 13.46
CA SER A 212 -4.74 5.30 13.67
C SER A 212 -4.23 6.59 13.02
N LEU A 213 -3.17 7.16 13.59
CA LEU A 213 -2.45 8.30 13.04
C LEU A 213 -1.06 7.85 12.64
N VAL A 214 -0.85 7.68 11.33
CA VAL A 214 0.46 7.35 10.77
C VAL A 214 1.21 8.64 10.44
N VAL A 215 2.51 8.69 10.73
CA VAL A 215 3.42 9.75 10.30
C VAL A 215 4.60 9.12 9.57
N SER A 216 4.97 9.61 8.39
CA SER A 216 6.08 9.08 7.61
C SER A 216 7.05 10.16 7.13
N LEU A 217 8.31 9.74 6.97
CA LEU A 217 9.39 10.50 6.37
C LEU A 217 10.11 9.62 5.36
N SER A 218 10.19 10.05 4.10
CA SER A 218 10.91 9.33 3.05
C SER A 218 11.72 10.27 2.17
N LYS A 219 12.52 9.67 1.28
CA LYS A 219 13.32 10.38 0.27
C LYS A 219 13.54 9.50 -0.94
N SER A 220 13.23 10.04 -2.11
CA SER A 220 13.58 9.48 -3.41
C SER A 220 14.84 10.13 -4.00
N PHE A 221 15.56 9.40 -4.85
CA PHE A 221 16.80 9.83 -5.50
C PHE A 221 17.06 9.08 -6.82
N ASP A 222 17.71 9.76 -7.77
CA ASP A 222 18.21 9.15 -9.01
C ASP A 222 19.53 8.37 -8.76
N LEU A 223 19.81 7.36 -9.58
CA LEU A 223 20.99 6.48 -9.50
C LEU A 223 21.85 6.47 -10.77
#